data_AF-A0A6B4JL24-F1
#
_entry.id   AF-A0A6B4JL24-F1
#
_cell.length_a   1.000
_cell.length_b   1.000
_cell.length_c   1.000
_cell.angle_alpha   90.00
_cell.angle_beta   90.00
_cell.angle_gamma   90.00
#
_symmetry.space_group_name_H-M   'P 1'
#
loop_
_entity.id
_entity.type
_entity.pdbx_description
1 polymer ?
#
loop_
_entity_poly.entity_id
_entity_poly.type
_entity_poly.pdbx_seq_one_letter_code
_entity_poly.pdbx_strand_id
1 'polypeptide(L)'
;MCAVVQEVLCGRKIMCCKLVKIDSTFPKEDYVLITGKVLSPDKIPLPNAAIKVFSIDKRYTPAKRKYIGVTFSDEKGVYGISIPRFLGVSYEFKAYGAI
;
A
#
# COMPACT_ATOMS: atom_id res chain seq x y z
N MET A 1 7.29 -20.41 -7.30
CA MET A 1 8.15 -19.78 -6.26
C MET A 1 7.44 -18.53 -5.79
N CYS A 2 7.04 -18.43 -4.52
CA CYS A 2 6.49 -17.19 -3.98
C CYS A 2 7.64 -16.36 -3.41
N ALA A 3 7.97 -15.23 -4.04
CA ALA A 3 8.94 -14.29 -3.50
C ALA A 3 8.21 -13.32 -2.54
N VAL A 4 8.69 -13.24 -1.30
CA VAL A 4 8.19 -12.29 -0.30
C VAL A 4 9.20 -11.16 -0.18
N VAL A 5 8.75 -9.93 -0.39
CA VAL A 5 9.51 -8.72 -0.09
C VAL A 5 8.86 -8.08 1.13
N GLN A 6 9.61 -7.94 2.21
CA GLN A 6 9.15 -7.29 3.43
C GLN A 6 9.88 -5.97 3.61
N GLU A 7 9.13 -4.87 3.58
CA GLU A 7 9.63 -3.53 3.88
C GLU A 7 8.88 -2.99 5.09
N VAL A 8 9.62 -2.58 6.12
CA VAL A 8 9.05 -2.02 7.36
C VAL A 8 9.27 -0.52 7.39
N LEU A 9 8.19 0.23 7.19
CA LEU A 9 8.20 1.68 7.32
C LEU A 9 7.89 2.10 8.76
N CYS A 10 8.82 2.78 9.41
CA CYS A 10 8.59 3.38 10.72
C CYS A 10 7.66 4.60 10.60
N GLY A 11 6.70 4.72 11.53
CA GLY A 11 5.72 5.82 11.56
C GLY A 11 6.36 7.22 11.51
N ARG A 12 7.55 7.42 12.11
CA ARG A 12 8.29 8.69 12.02
C ARG A 12 8.71 9.03 10.57
N LYS A 13 9.12 8.03 9.77
CA LYS A 13 9.44 8.24 8.34
C LYS A 13 8.19 8.64 7.54
N ILE A 14 7.03 8.06 7.86
CA ILE A 14 5.75 8.40 7.23
C ILE A 14 5.27 9.80 7.64
N MET A 15 5.46 10.18 8.91
CA MET A 15 5.07 11.51 9.42
C MET A 15 5.98 12.63 8.92
N CYS A 16 7.30 12.38 8.83
CA CYS A 16 8.25 13.37 8.33
C CYS A 16 8.27 13.47 6.80
N CYS A 17 8.03 12.36 6.10
CA CYS A 17 7.97 12.33 4.64
C CYS A 17 6.51 12.18 4.22
N LYS A 18 5.85 13.28 3.82
CA LYS A 18 4.48 13.29 3.24
C LYS A 18 4.24 12.19 2.19
N LEU A 19 5.29 11.71 1.53
CA LEU A 19 5.26 10.61 0.58
C LEU A 19 6.48 9.71 0.80
N VAL A 20 6.24 8.42 1.05
CA VAL A 20 7.28 7.40 1.13
C VAL A 20 7.27 6.58 -0.14
N LYS A 21 8.36 6.63 -0.92
CA LYS A 21 8.53 5.82 -2.12
C LYS A 21 9.31 4.55 -1.77
N ILE A 22 8.72 3.40 -2.06
CA ILE A 22 9.40 2.09 -2.01
C ILE A 22 9.47 1.57 -3.43
N ASP A 23 10.67 1.16 -3.84
CA ASP A 23 10.89 0.45 -5.10
C ASP A 23 11.21 -1.01 -4.78
N SER A 24 10.49 -1.95 -5.40
CA SER A 24 10.70 -3.39 -5.22
C SER A 24 10.54 -4.13 -6.53
N THR A 25 11.33 -5.19 -6.72
CA THR A 25 11.28 -6.04 -7.91
C THR A 25 10.56 -7.34 -7.59
N PHE A 26 9.49 -7.63 -8.33
CA PHE A 26 8.72 -8.86 -8.18
C PHE A 26 8.94 -9.81 -9.37
N PRO A 27 8.92 -11.14 -9.17
CA PRO A 27 8.85 -12.12 -10.27
C PRO A 27 7.60 -11.88 -11.12
N LYS A 28 7.63 -12.30 -12.38
CA LYS A 28 6.64 -11.96 -13.43
C LYS A 28 5.29 -12.65 -13.18
N GLU A 29 4.59 -12.21 -12.15
CA GLU A 29 3.25 -12.66 -11.75
C GLU A 29 2.18 -11.63 -12.16
N ASP A 30 0.98 -12.12 -12.48
CA ASP A 30 -0.17 -11.28 -12.86
C ASP A 30 -0.74 -10.48 -11.68
N TYR A 31 -0.53 -10.98 -10.46
CA TYR A 31 -0.99 -10.35 -9.22
C TYR A 31 0.13 -10.31 -8.17
N VAL A 32 0.11 -9.28 -7.34
CA VAL A 32 0.97 -9.16 -6.16
C VAL A 32 0.09 -9.03 -4.94
N LEU A 33 0.32 -9.87 -3.94
CA LEU A 33 -0.28 -9.73 -2.62
C LEU A 33 0.54 -8.73 -1.81
N ILE A 34 -0.09 -7.64 -1.40
CA ILE A 34 0.49 -6.66 -0.49
C ILE A 34 -0.18 -6.81 0.86
N THR A 35 0.64 -7.09 1.88
CA THR A 35 0.20 -7.10 3.28
C THR A 35 0.86 -5.97 4.04
N GLY A 36 0.15 -5.40 5.01
CA GLY A 36 0.71 -4.37 5.87
C GLY A 36 0.00 -4.29 7.20
N LYS A 37 0.50 -3.40 8.07
CA LYS A 37 -0.09 -3.13 9.38
C LYS A 37 -0.30 -1.64 9.55
N VAL A 38 -1.51 -1.23 9.94
CA VAL A 38 -1.88 0.15 10.22
C VAL A 38 -1.84 0.37 11.74
N LEU A 39 -1.07 1.37 12.15
CA LEU A 39 -0.89 1.75 13.55
C LEU A 39 -1.23 3.24 13.73
N SER A 40 -1.70 3.60 14.92
CA SER A 40 -1.83 4.98 15.37
C SER A 40 -0.44 5.62 15.61
N PRO A 41 -0.37 6.94 15.85
CA PRO A 41 0.86 7.60 16.28
C PRO A 41 1.52 6.95 17.52
N ASP A 42 0.70 6.46 18.45
CA ASP A 42 1.13 5.77 19.67
C ASP A 42 1.48 4.28 19.45
N LYS A 43 1.59 3.86 18.19
CA LYS A 43 1.88 2.48 17.76
C LYS A 43 0.80 1.46 18.14
N ILE A 44 -0.41 1.93 18.42
CA ILE A 44 -1.56 1.06 18.71
C ILE A 44 -2.13 0.57 17.38
N PRO A 45 -2.39 -0.74 17.20
CA PRO A 45 -3.04 -1.23 15.98
C PRO A 45 -4.42 -0.61 15.77
N LEU A 46 -4.69 -0.18 14.53
CA LEU A 46 -5.97 0.43 14.17
C LEU A 46 -6.86 -0.58 13.45
N PRO A 47 -7.93 -1.09 14.08
CA PRO A 47 -8.89 -1.95 13.42
C PRO A 47 -9.81 -1.15 12.49
N ASN A 48 -10.34 -1.82 11.45
CA ASN A 48 -11.26 -1.25 10.47
C ASN A 48 -10.72 0.01 9.75
N ALA A 49 -9.40 0.20 9.73
CA ALA A 49 -8.81 1.26 8.93
C ALA A 49 -8.99 0.91 7.44
N ALA A 50 -9.49 1.86 6.66
CA ALA A 50 -9.68 1.68 5.23
C ALA A 50 -8.37 1.97 4.48
N ILE A 51 -7.91 1.05 3.64
CA ILE A 51 -6.73 1.21 2.80
C ILE A 51 -7.20 1.28 1.35
N LYS A 52 -7.26 2.50 0.80
CA LYS A 52 -7.60 2.73 -0.63
C LYS A 52 -6.34 2.60 -1.47
N VAL A 53 -6.46 1.89 -2.60
CA VAL A 53 -5.36 1.68 -3.54
C VAL A 53 -5.67 2.32 -4.88
N PHE A 54 -4.68 3.02 -5.42
CA PHE A 54 -4.74 3.64 -6.74
C PHE A 54 -3.55 3.19 -7.58
N SER A 55 -3.77 2.89 -8.86
CA SER A 55 -2.69 2.82 -9.85
C SER A 55 -2.40 4.20 -10.42
N ILE A 56 -1.12 4.45 -10.69
CA ILE A 56 -0.61 5.65 -11.33
C ILE A 56 0.22 5.20 -12.54
N ASP A 57 -0.29 5.46 -13.74
CA ASP A 57 0.44 5.25 -14.99
C ASP A 57 1.09 6.56 -15.45
N LYS A 58 2.42 6.61 -15.35
CA LYS A 58 3.23 7.80 -15.68
C LYS A 58 3.55 7.93 -17.17
N ARG A 59 3.11 6.99 -18.01
CA ARG A 59 3.29 7.08 -19.47
C ARG A 59 2.34 8.09 -20.12
N TYR A 60 1.30 8.52 -19.40
CA TYR A 60 0.36 9.56 -19.83
C TYR A 60 0.74 10.93 -19.26
N THR A 61 0.39 11.99 -19.99
CA THR A 61 0.55 13.39 -19.55
C THR A 61 -0.81 14.11 -19.63
N PRO A 62 -1.45 14.43 -18.49
CA PRO A 62 -1.02 14.16 -17.12
C PRO A 62 -1.10 12.66 -16.77
N ALA A 63 -0.38 12.26 -15.72
CA ALA A 63 -0.34 10.87 -15.26
C ALA A 63 -1.75 10.35 -14.97
N LYS A 64 -2.06 9.14 -15.45
CA LYS A 64 -3.39 8.56 -15.30
C LYS A 64 -3.50 7.88 -13.94
N ARG A 65 -4.33 8.43 -13.05
CA ARG A 65 -4.64 7.86 -11.73
C ARG A 65 -5.97 7.12 -11.78
N LYS A 66 -5.99 5.85 -11.38
CA LYS A 66 -7.20 5.00 -11.36
C LYS A 66 -7.36 4.32 -10.00
N TYR A 67 -8.58 4.33 -9.46
CA TYR A 67 -8.93 3.58 -8.26
C TYR A 67 -8.96 2.07 -8.56
N ILE A 68 -8.28 1.28 -7.73
CA ILE A 68 -8.21 -0.18 -7.88
C ILE A 68 -9.11 -0.89 -6.87
N GLY A 69 -9.20 -0.37 -5.64
CA GLY A 69 -10.00 -1.01 -4.61
C GLY A 69 -9.71 -0.47 -3.22
N VAL A 70 -10.38 -1.09 -2.25
CA VAL A 70 -10.22 -0.82 -0.82
C VAL A 70 -10.16 -2.15 -0.08
N THR A 71 -9.33 -2.21 0.95
CA THR A 71 -9.34 -3.28 1.96
C THR A 71 -9.42 -2.64 3.34
N PHE A 72 -9.75 -3.44 4.36
CA PHE A 72 -9.86 -2.99 5.74
C PHE A 72 -8.90 -3.79 6.62
N SER A 73 -8.33 -3.12 7.62
CA SER A 73 -7.51 -3.81 8.61
C SER A 73 -8.36 -4.61 9.61
N ASP A 74 -7.82 -5.74 10.05
CA ASP A 74 -8.41 -6.59 11.09
C ASP A 74 -8.23 -5.99 12.50
N GLU A 75 -8.69 -6.72 13.53
CA GLU A 75 -8.54 -6.37 14.95
C GLU A 75 -7.09 -6.13 15.41
N LYS A 76 -6.11 -6.66 14.68
CA LYS A 76 -4.67 -6.48 14.92
C LYS A 76 -4.07 -5.40 14.02
N GLY A 77 -4.90 -4.64 13.30
CA GLY A 77 -4.47 -3.60 12.37
C GLY A 77 -3.84 -4.14 11.09
N VAL A 78 -3.88 -5.45 10.84
CA VAL A 78 -3.26 -6.10 9.68
C VAL A 78 -4.22 -6.07 8.50
N TYR A 79 -3.70 -5.80 7.31
CA TYR A 79 -4.47 -5.87 6.07
C TYR A 79 -3.73 -6.67 5.01
N GLY A 80 -4.50 -7.19 4.06
CA GLY A 80 -4.00 -7.79 2.83
C GLY A 80 -4.83 -7.33 1.63
N ILE A 81 -4.18 -7.12 0.49
CA ILE A 81 -4.85 -6.87 -0.79
C ILE A 81 -4.05 -7.46 -1.95
N SER A 82 -4.72 -8.24 -2.78
CA SER A 82 -4.18 -8.69 -4.07
C SER A 82 -4.45 -7.62 -5.12
N ILE A 83 -3.39 -7.13 -5.75
CA ILE A 83 -3.47 -6.13 -6.81
C ILE A 83 -2.93 -6.68 -8.13
N PRO A 84 -3.59 -6.40 -9.28
CA PRO A 84 -3.06 -6.78 -10.58
C PRO A 84 -1.76 -6.02 -10.83
N ARG A 85 -0.72 -6.69 -11.34
CA ARG A 85 0.57 -6.09 -11.65
C ARG A 85 0.59 -5.58 -13.08
N PHE A 86 0.80 -4.27 -13.25
CA PHE A 86 0.96 -3.66 -14.56
C PHE A 86 2.37 -3.10 -14.73
N LEU A 87 3.01 -3.42 -15.86
CA LEU A 87 4.32 -2.86 -16.21
C LEU A 87 4.23 -1.34 -16.40
N GLY A 88 5.19 -0.61 -15.82
CA GLY A 88 5.24 0.86 -15.90
C GLY A 88 4.20 1.58 -15.03
N VAL A 89 3.50 0.86 -14.14
CA VAL A 89 2.51 1.42 -13.22
C VAL A 89 3.06 1.42 -11.80
N SER A 90 2.89 2.54 -11.10
CA SER A 90 3.12 2.65 -9.65
C SER A 90 1.80 2.53 -8.88
N TYR A 91 1.87 2.15 -7.61
CA TYR A 91 0.69 2.06 -6.75
C TYR A 91 0.80 3.03 -5.59
N GLU A 92 -0.32 3.68 -5.26
CA GLU A 92 -0.46 4.58 -4.13
C GLU A 92 -1.46 3.98 -3.14
N PHE A 93 -1.02 3.80 -1.89
CA PHE A 93 -1.83 3.29 -0.78
C PHE A 93 -2.16 4.45 0.16
N LYS A 94 -3.45 4.65 0.44
CA LYS A 94 -3.94 5.65 1.40
C LYS A 94 -4.70 4.96 2.51
N ALA A 95 -4.17 5.01 3.72
CA ALA A 95 -4.81 4.50 4.92
C ALA A 95 -5.62 5.60 5.61
N TYR A 96 -6.83 5.24 6.04
CA TYR A 96 -7.75 6.09 6.81
C TYR A 96 -8.19 5.29 8.03
N GLY A 97 -7.85 5.74 9.23
CA GLY A 97 -8.37 5.18 10.48
C GLY A 97 -9.22 6.22 11.19
N ALA A 98 -10.21 5.78 11.97
CA ALA A 98 -10.75 6.62 13.02
C ALA A 98 -9.68 6.74 14.11
N ILE A 99 -9.16 7.95 14.31
CA ILE A 99 -8.19 8.30 15.35
C ILE A 99 -8.84 9.37 16.20
#